data_AF-A0A173RJE1-F1
#
_entry.id   AF-A0A173RJE1-F1
#
_cell.length_a   1.000
_cell.length_b   1.000
_cell.length_c   1.000
_cell.angle_alpha   90.00
_cell.angle_beta   90.00
_cell.angle_gamma   90.00
#
_symmetry.space_group_name_H-M   'P 1'
#
loop_
_entity.id
_entity.type
_entity.pdbx_description
1 polymer ?
#
loop_
_entity_poly.entity_id
_entity_poly.type
_entity_poly.pdbx_seq_one_letter_code
_entity_poly.pdbx_strand_id
1 'polypeptide(L)'
;MPEGDLEKVTAEYKEMAFDKIKQFTKVQFLHWTEEEFSSCFRKMLTLEQYREPQMAQLYQNYLASGPLTYMEALFSGMLGDAGKARQHLIFMDLFFCFTAYMMEQKTRAM
;
A
#
# COMPACT_ATOMS: atom_id res chain seq x y z
N MET A 1 23.78 12.71 20.68
CA MET A 1 24.21 11.30 20.54
C MET A 1 23.34 10.51 21.51
N PRO A 2 22.56 9.50 21.07
CA PRO A 2 21.71 8.78 22.01
C PRO A 2 22.59 7.92 22.92
N GLU A 3 22.46 8.09 24.23
CA GLU A 3 23.07 7.23 25.24
C GLU A 3 22.17 5.99 25.42
N GLY A 4 22.62 4.84 24.92
CA GLY A 4 21.87 3.58 25.02
C GLY A 4 22.53 2.47 24.22
N ASP A 5 22.28 1.23 24.64
CA ASP A 5 22.68 0.01 23.93
C ASP A 5 22.22 0.10 22.46
N LEU A 6 23.20 0.05 21.55
CA LEU A 6 23.00 0.29 20.12
C LEU A 6 21.96 -0.67 19.53
N GLU A 7 21.87 -1.90 20.04
CA GLU A 7 20.88 -2.89 19.62
C GLU A 7 19.46 -2.49 20.02
N LYS A 8 19.30 -1.98 21.25
CA LYS A 8 18.02 -1.53 21.78
C LYS A 8 17.52 -0.29 21.04
N VAL A 9 18.41 0.67 20.80
CA VAL A 9 18.11 1.86 19.99
C VAL A 9 17.68 1.44 18.58
N THR A 10 18.39 0.51 17.95
CA THR A 10 18.06 0.00 16.61
C THR A 10 16.70 -0.73 16.57
N ALA A 11 16.37 -1.51 17.59
CA ALA A 11 15.08 -2.21 17.69
C ALA A 11 13.91 -1.24 17.86
N GLU A 12 14.06 -0.21 18.70
CA GLU A 12 13.06 0.84 18.89
C GLU A 12 12.81 1.64 17.59
N TYR A 13 13.86 1.94 16.83
CA TYR A 13 13.71 2.57 15.51
C TYR A 13 12.96 1.68 14.50
N LYS A 14 13.20 0.37 14.51
CA LYS A 14 12.49 -0.59 13.64
C LYS A 14 11.01 -0.70 14.01
N GLU A 15 10.67 -0.83 15.28
CA GLU A 15 9.27 -0.87 15.74
C GLU A 15 8.52 0.42 15.35
N MET A 16 9.15 1.58 15.55
CA MET A 16 8.57 2.85 15.11
C MET A 16 8.35 2.91 13.60
N ALA A 17 9.25 2.31 12.80
CA ALA A 17 9.09 2.20 11.35
C ALA A 17 7.87 1.33 11.00
N PHE A 18 7.73 0.18 11.65
CA PHE A 18 6.61 -0.74 11.44
C PHE A 18 5.27 -0.12 11.80
N ASP A 19 5.17 0.61 12.91
CA ASP A 19 3.92 1.27 13.28
C ASP A 19 3.53 2.39 12.32
N LYS A 20 4.50 3.12 11.76
CA LYS A 20 4.24 4.09 10.68
C LYS A 20 3.73 3.41 9.42
N ILE A 21 4.29 2.26 9.04
CA ILE A 21 3.79 1.45 7.90
C ILE A 21 2.33 1.06 8.15
N LYS A 22 2.02 0.49 9.32
CA LYS A 22 0.65 0.06 9.66
C LYS A 22 -0.35 1.21 9.56
N GLN A 23 -0.02 2.37 10.14
CA GLN A 23 -0.90 3.54 10.11
C GLN A 23 -1.10 4.04 8.68
N PHE A 24 -0.01 4.15 7.90
CA PHE A 24 -0.09 4.55 6.50
C PHE A 24 -0.98 3.59 5.69
N THR A 25 -0.75 2.28 5.79
CA THR A 25 -1.54 1.27 5.08
C THR A 25 -3.01 1.33 5.47
N LYS A 26 -3.33 1.55 6.75
CA LYS A 26 -4.72 1.71 7.21
C LYS A 26 -5.38 2.94 6.59
N VAL A 27 -4.71 4.09 6.59
CA VAL A 27 -5.25 5.33 6.01
C VAL A 27 -5.49 5.17 4.51
N GLN A 28 -4.54 4.57 3.79
CA GLN A 28 -4.71 4.29 2.36
C GLN A 28 -5.88 3.35 2.09
N PHE A 29 -6.04 2.29 2.89
CA PHE A 29 -7.15 1.37 2.75
C PHE A 29 -8.49 2.08 2.88
N LEU A 30 -8.69 2.89 3.93
CA LEU A 30 -9.94 3.62 4.14
C LEU A 30 -10.19 4.63 3.02
N HIS A 31 -9.16 5.37 2.58
CA HIS A 31 -9.28 6.33 1.49
C HIS A 31 -9.78 5.69 0.18
N TRP A 32 -9.22 4.55 -0.21
CA TRP A 32 -9.55 3.92 -1.50
C TRP A 32 -10.79 3.01 -1.47
N THR A 33 -11.36 2.76 -0.29
CA THR A 33 -12.52 1.86 -0.13
C THR A 33 -13.75 2.56 0.41
N GLU A 34 -13.61 3.48 1.36
CA GLU A 34 -14.71 4.15 2.06
C GLU A 34 -14.97 5.58 1.57
N GLU A 35 -13.93 6.31 1.14
CA GLU A 35 -14.11 7.66 0.60
C GLU A 35 -14.78 7.58 -0.78
N GLU A 36 -15.88 8.31 -0.96
CA GLU A 36 -16.81 8.12 -2.09
C GLU A 36 -16.13 8.36 -3.43
N PHE A 37 -15.38 9.46 -3.57
CA PHE A 37 -14.73 9.79 -4.82
C PHE A 37 -13.63 8.77 -5.14
N SER A 38 -12.70 8.53 -4.22
CA SER A 38 -11.59 7.60 -4.45
C SER A 38 -12.04 6.17 -4.65
N SER A 39 -13.09 5.72 -3.96
CA SER A 39 -13.68 4.39 -4.17
C SER A 39 -14.26 4.25 -5.57
N CYS A 40 -15.00 5.25 -6.06
CA CYS A 40 -15.53 5.30 -7.42
C CYS A 40 -14.43 5.38 -8.48
N PHE A 41 -13.44 6.26 -8.27
CA PHE A 41 -12.30 6.43 -9.16
C PHE A 41 -11.48 5.14 -9.29
N ARG A 42 -11.23 4.45 -8.16
CA ARG A 42 -10.56 3.15 -8.16
C ARG A 42 -11.32 2.13 -9.00
N LYS A 43 -12.63 1.97 -8.78
CA LYS A 43 -13.47 1.03 -9.53
C LYS A 43 -13.45 1.32 -11.02
N MET A 44 -13.57 2.60 -11.41
CA MET A 44 -13.48 3.03 -12.79
C MET A 44 -12.12 2.63 -13.40
N LEU A 45 -11.00 3.01 -12.76
CA LEU A 45 -9.67 2.66 -13.26
C LEU A 45 -9.46 1.14 -13.39
N THR A 46 -9.95 0.35 -12.43
CA THR A 46 -9.86 -1.12 -12.46
C THR A 46 -10.54 -1.70 -13.70
N LEU A 47 -11.62 -1.09 -14.19
CA LEU A 47 -12.32 -1.55 -15.40
C LEU A 47 -11.68 -1.00 -16.67
N GLU A 48 -11.36 0.30 -16.70
CA GLU A 48 -10.85 0.97 -17.90
C GLU A 48 -9.41 0.55 -18.27
N GLN A 49 -8.63 0.02 -17.32
CA GLN A 49 -7.24 -0.41 -17.58
C GLN A 49 -7.10 -1.44 -18.73
N TYR A 50 -8.16 -2.19 -19.04
CA TYR A 50 -8.14 -3.21 -20.09
C TYR A 50 -8.57 -2.68 -21.46
N ARG A 51 -9.11 -1.46 -21.51
CA ARG A 51 -9.69 -0.87 -22.72
C ARG A 51 -8.70 0.01 -23.47
N GLU A 52 -7.92 0.80 -22.74
CA GLU A 52 -6.94 1.72 -23.35
C GLU A 52 -5.58 1.66 -22.63
N PRO A 53 -4.46 1.68 -23.38
CA PRO A 53 -3.12 1.69 -22.78
C PRO A 53 -2.87 2.87 -21.85
N GLN A 54 -3.46 4.03 -22.13
CA GLN A 54 -3.34 5.22 -21.29
C GLN A 54 -4.00 5.01 -19.91
N MET A 55 -5.16 4.34 -19.89
CA MET A 55 -5.85 3.97 -18.65
C MET A 55 -5.10 2.88 -17.89
N ALA A 56 -4.48 1.93 -18.59
CA ALA A 56 -3.59 0.95 -17.97
C ALA A 56 -2.41 1.63 -17.26
N GLN A 57 -1.79 2.62 -17.90
CA GLN A 57 -0.72 3.40 -17.28
C GLN A 57 -1.22 4.22 -16.09
N LEU A 58 -2.42 4.80 -16.19
CA LEU A 58 -3.02 5.56 -15.09
C LEU A 58 -3.32 4.66 -13.88
N TYR A 59 -3.86 3.46 -14.11
CA TYR A 59 -4.04 2.43 -13.09
C TYR A 59 -2.71 2.07 -12.43
N GLN A 60 -1.65 1.81 -13.22
CA GLN A 60 -0.32 1.49 -12.68
C GLN A 60 0.22 2.63 -11.81
N ASN A 61 0.05 3.87 -12.23
CA ASN A 61 0.57 5.04 -11.52
C ASN A 61 -0.17 5.32 -10.20
N TYR A 62 -1.47 5.06 -10.11
CA TYR A 62 -2.28 5.39 -8.93
C TYR A 62 -2.53 4.22 -7.98
N LEU A 63 -2.61 2.98 -8.50
CA LEU A 63 -3.16 1.85 -7.76
C LEU A 63 -2.25 0.62 -7.70
N ALA A 64 -1.12 0.62 -8.40
CA ALA A 64 -0.19 -0.50 -8.40
C ALA A 64 1.27 -0.03 -8.33
N SER A 65 2.00 -0.05 -9.45
CA SER A 65 3.44 0.20 -9.48
C SER A 65 3.87 1.55 -8.87
N GLY A 66 3.07 2.61 -9.03
CA GLY A 66 3.36 3.95 -8.49
C GLY A 66 3.43 3.98 -6.96
N PRO A 67 2.33 3.67 -6.24
CA PRO A 67 2.34 3.55 -4.78
C PRO A 67 3.40 2.56 -4.27
N LEU A 68 3.60 1.44 -4.95
CA LEU A 68 4.60 0.44 -4.60
C LEU A 68 6.03 1.01 -4.60
N THR A 69 6.36 1.74 -5.67
CA THR A 69 7.68 2.37 -5.84
C THR A 69 7.89 3.48 -4.82
N TYR A 70 6.85 4.26 -4.51
CA TYR A 70 6.91 5.29 -3.47
C TYR A 70 7.18 4.68 -2.10
N MET A 71 6.47 3.61 -1.75
CA MET A 71 6.66 2.90 -0.48
C MET A 71 8.03 2.23 -0.39
N GLU A 72 8.50 1.62 -1.48
CA GLU A 72 9.85 1.06 -1.55
C GLU A 72 10.90 2.15 -1.30
N ALA A 73 10.77 3.32 -1.92
CA ALA A 73 11.67 4.44 -1.69
C ALA A 73 11.61 4.91 -0.22
N LEU A 74 10.41 5.07 0.34
CA LEU A 74 10.21 5.58 1.70
C LEU A 74 10.74 4.60 2.77
N PHE A 75 10.66 3.29 2.53
CA PHE A 75 11.08 2.25 3.48
C PHE A 75 12.43 1.60 3.19
N SER A 76 13.03 1.83 2.02
CA SER A 76 14.38 1.34 1.69
C SER A 76 15.44 1.80 2.72
N GLY A 77 15.30 3.02 3.24
CA GLY A 77 16.15 3.55 4.31
C GLY A 77 15.86 2.99 5.72
N MET A 78 14.69 2.38 5.94
CA MET A 78 14.27 1.87 7.26
C MET A 78 14.47 0.36 7.41
N LEU A 79 14.36 -0.41 6.33
CA LEU A 79 14.39 -1.89 6.37
C LEU A 79 15.77 -2.50 6.16
N GLY A 80 16.74 -1.75 5.63
CA GLY A 80 18.12 -2.22 5.39
C GLY A 80 18.26 -3.33 4.34
N ASP A 81 17.15 -3.84 3.80
CA ASP A 81 17.07 -4.90 2.80
C ASP A 81 15.90 -4.64 1.84
N ALA A 82 16.22 -4.15 0.64
CA ALA A 82 15.26 -3.81 -0.39
C ALA A 82 14.48 -5.04 -0.93
N GLY A 83 15.05 -6.25 -0.85
CA GLY A 83 14.40 -7.47 -1.33
C GLY A 83 13.20 -7.88 -0.47
N LYS A 84 13.32 -7.74 0.85
CA LYS A 84 12.24 -8.02 1.81
C LYS A 84 11.15 -6.97 1.78
N ALA A 85 11.51 -5.70 1.59
CA ALA A 85 10.55 -4.60 1.41
C ALA A 85 9.63 -4.88 0.21
N ARG A 86 10.21 -5.29 -0.92
CA ARG A 86 9.47 -5.62 -2.15
C ARG A 86 8.50 -6.79 -1.98
N GLN A 87 8.90 -7.87 -1.30
CA GLN A 87 8.00 -9.01 -1.04
C GLN A 87 6.81 -8.63 -0.15
N HIS A 88 7.03 -7.84 0.90
CA HIS A 88 5.95 -7.35 1.75
C HIS A 88 4.99 -6.41 1.02
N LEU A 89 5.53 -5.56 0.17
CA LEU A 89 4.77 -4.62 -0.63
C LEU A 89 3.89 -5.32 -1.68
N ILE A 90 4.41 -6.35 -2.36
CA ILE A 90 3.61 -7.23 -3.24
C ILE A 90 2.49 -7.93 -2.46
N PHE A 91 2.77 -8.37 -1.23
CA PHE A 91 1.77 -9.00 -0.38
C PHE A 91 0.68 -8.01 0.05
N MET A 92 1.02 -6.74 0.28
CA MET A 92 0.07 -5.66 0.57
C MET A 92 -0.81 -5.33 -0.64
N ASP A 93 -0.24 -5.25 -1.84
CA ASP A 93 -1.01 -5.05 -3.09
C ASP A 93 -1.98 -6.22 -3.34
N LEU A 94 -1.51 -7.46 -3.16
CA LEU A 94 -2.36 -8.66 -3.30
C LEU A 94 -3.48 -8.68 -2.26
N PHE A 95 -3.17 -8.29 -1.02
CA PHE A 95 -4.15 -8.16 0.07
C PHE A 95 -5.17 -7.06 -0.21
N PHE A 96 -4.76 -5.94 -0.79
CA PHE A 96 -5.64 -4.83 -1.16
C PHE A 96 -6.63 -5.22 -2.26
N CYS A 97 -6.14 -5.89 -3.30
CA CYS A 97 -6.97 -6.43 -4.37
C CYS A 97 -7.96 -7.49 -3.83
N PHE A 98 -7.50 -8.38 -2.96
CA PHE A 98 -8.35 -9.41 -2.36
C PHE A 98 -9.42 -8.83 -1.43
N THR A 99 -9.07 -7.88 -0.57
CA THR A 99 -10.02 -7.25 0.36
C THR A 99 -11.02 -6.35 -0.36
N ALA A 100 -10.61 -5.63 -1.40
CA ALA A 100 -11.52 -4.88 -2.25
C ALA A 100 -12.54 -5.78 -2.96
N TYR A 101 -12.11 -6.93 -3.48
CA TYR A 101 -13.00 -7.94 -4.08
C TYR A 101 -14.00 -8.49 -3.06
N MET A 102 -13.53 -8.87 -1.86
CA MET A 102 -14.39 -9.42 -0.81
C MET A 102 -15.42 -8.40 -0.30
N MET A 103 -15.06 -7.13 -0.20
CA MET A 103 -15.98 -6.05 0.18
C MET A 103 -17.05 -5.82 -0.89
N GLU A 104 -16.67 -5.86 -2.18
CA GLU A 104 -17.62 -5.70 -3.29
C GLU A 104 -18.66 -6.84 -3.33
N GLN A 105 -18.27 -8.08 -3.00
CA GLN A 105 -19.21 -9.19 -2.90
C GLN A 105 -20.18 -9.04 -1.72
N LYS A 106 -19.73 -8.47 -0.61
CA LYS A 106 -20.55 -8.28 0.59
C LYS A 106 -21.63 -7.21 0.38
N THR A 107 -21.33 -6.15 -0.37
CA THR A 107 -22.31 -5.09 -0.72
C THR A 107 -23.35 -5.55 -1.74
N ARG A 108 -23.05 -6.54 -2.58
CA ARG A 108 -24.02 -7.14 -3.53
C ARG A 108 -24.96 -8.17 -2.91
N ALA A 109 -24.66 -8.63 -1.70
CA ALA A 109 -25.44 -9.64 -0.98
C ALA A 109 -26.41 -9.05 0.07
N MET A 110 -26.45 -7.72 0.23
CA MET A 110 -27.46 -6.96 0.98
C MET A 110 -28.42 -6.27 0.01
#